data_AF-G5S7S9-F1
#
_entry.id   AF-G5S7S9-F1
#
_cell.length_a   1.000
_cell.length_b   1.000
_cell.length_c   1.000
_cell.angle_alpha   90.00
_cell.angle_beta   90.00
_cell.angle_gamma   90.00
#
_symmetry.space_group_name_H-M   'P 1'
#
loop_
_entity.id
_entity.type
_entity.pdbx_description
1 polymer ?
#
loop_
_entity_poly.entity_id
_entity_poly.type
_entity_poly.pdbx_seq_one_letter_code
_entity_poly.pdbx_strand_id
1 'polypeptide(L)'
;KDIGSDNIKIQYDIYHMQRMEGELTQTMTAWADKIGHLQIADNPRRGEPGTGEINYDFIFNVIKQSGYDGWVGCEYKPLTTTEAGLSWINQYR
;
A
#
# COMPACT_ATOMS: atom_id res chain seq x y z
N LYS A 1 -15.46 -2.17 -13.54
CA LYS A 1 -16.45 -3.20 -13.95
C LYS A 1 -17.02 -2.87 -15.32
N ASP A 2 -17.51 -1.66 -15.51
CA ASP A 2 -18.19 -1.23 -16.75
C ASP A 2 -17.33 -1.30 -18.03
N ILE A 3 -16.01 -1.21 -17.89
CA ILE A 3 -15.08 -1.31 -19.03
C ILE A 3 -15.08 -2.72 -19.65
N GLY A 4 -15.48 -3.76 -18.90
CA GLY A 4 -15.65 -5.11 -19.44
C GLY A 4 -14.37 -5.80 -19.95
N SER A 5 -13.19 -5.33 -19.50
CA SER A 5 -11.90 -5.87 -19.93
C SER A 5 -11.10 -6.43 -18.76
N ASP A 6 -10.66 -7.68 -18.88
CA ASP A 6 -9.93 -8.39 -17.81
C ASP A 6 -8.49 -7.90 -17.63
N ASN A 7 -7.93 -7.25 -18.65
CA ASN A 7 -6.58 -6.68 -18.63
C ASN A 7 -6.51 -5.27 -18.02
N ILE A 8 -7.63 -4.72 -17.54
CA ILE A 8 -7.66 -3.41 -16.87
C ILE A 8 -7.85 -3.64 -15.36
N LYS A 9 -6.89 -3.12 -14.60
CA LYS A 9 -6.83 -3.23 -13.14
C LYS A 9 -6.60 -1.86 -12.51
N ILE A 10 -6.86 -1.76 -11.20
CA ILE A 10 -6.72 -0.53 -10.42
C ILE A 10 -5.31 -0.46 -9.82
N GLN A 11 -4.72 0.73 -9.81
CA GLN A 11 -3.60 1.07 -8.96
C GLN A 11 -4.15 1.54 -7.60
N TYR A 12 -3.90 0.76 -6.56
CA TYR A 12 -4.39 1.03 -5.21
C TYR A 12 -3.27 1.63 -4.36
N ASP A 13 -3.32 2.95 -4.15
CA ASP A 13 -2.38 3.68 -3.30
C ASP A 13 -2.97 3.79 -1.87
N ILE A 14 -2.30 3.13 -0.90
CA ILE A 14 -2.74 3.07 0.49
C ILE A 14 -2.76 4.45 1.15
N TYR A 15 -1.82 5.33 0.81
CA TYR A 15 -1.78 6.69 1.35
C TYR A 15 -3.01 7.49 0.90
N HIS A 16 -3.36 7.40 -0.38
CA HIS A 16 -4.56 8.05 -0.90
C HIS A 16 -5.84 7.46 -0.30
N MET A 17 -5.91 6.14 -0.20
CA MET A 17 -7.07 5.45 0.38
C MET A 17 -7.27 5.80 1.86
N GLN A 18 -6.20 5.89 2.65
CA GLN A 18 -6.29 6.30 4.06
C GLN A 18 -6.83 7.73 4.21
N ARG A 19 -6.45 8.64 3.31
CA ARG A 19 -6.87 10.05 3.38
C ARG A 19 -8.29 10.30 2.91
N MET A 20 -8.77 9.53 1.94
CA MET A 20 -10.05 9.78 1.28
C MET A 20 -11.17 8.92 1.85
N GLU A 21 -10.89 7.65 2.15
CA GLU A 21 -11.91 6.65 2.44
C GLU A 21 -11.70 5.97 3.80
N GLY A 22 -10.45 5.66 4.17
CA GLY A 22 -10.15 4.77 5.30
C GLY A 22 -10.52 3.31 4.99
N GLU A 23 -10.83 2.52 6.01
CA GLU A 23 -11.24 1.10 5.87
C GLU A 23 -10.32 0.29 4.96
N LEU A 24 -9.00 0.50 5.09
CA LEU A 24 -7.97 -0.06 4.21
C LEU A 24 -8.08 -1.58 4.10
N THR A 25 -8.20 -2.27 5.23
CA THR A 25 -8.28 -3.73 5.31
C THR A 25 -9.46 -4.28 4.51
N GLN A 26 -10.63 -3.68 4.71
CA GLN A 26 -11.87 -4.15 4.11
C GLN A 26 -11.89 -3.86 2.61
N THR A 27 -11.52 -2.64 2.22
CA THR A 27 -11.53 -2.23 0.80
C THR A 27 -10.47 -2.97 -0.01
N MET A 28 -9.24 -3.11 0.50
CA MET A 28 -8.18 -3.85 -0.19
C MET A 28 -8.53 -5.32 -0.36
N THR A 29 -9.12 -5.96 0.66
CA THR A 29 -9.53 -7.38 0.58
C THR A 29 -10.69 -7.57 -0.39
N ALA A 30 -11.69 -6.68 -0.35
CA ALA A 30 -12.87 -6.76 -1.22
C ALA A 30 -12.55 -6.57 -2.71
N TRP A 31 -11.46 -5.87 -3.02
CA TRP A 31 -11.07 -5.54 -4.40
C TRP A 31 -9.75 -6.19 -4.83
N ALA A 32 -9.21 -7.13 -4.06
CA ALA A 32 -7.90 -7.74 -4.31
C ALA A 32 -7.77 -8.29 -5.75
N ASP A 33 -8.81 -8.92 -6.30
CA ASP A 33 -8.84 -9.47 -7.66
C ASP A 33 -8.87 -8.39 -8.77
N LYS A 34 -9.15 -7.13 -8.41
CA LYS A 34 -9.19 -5.97 -9.30
C LYS A 34 -7.97 -5.06 -9.16
N ILE A 35 -7.14 -5.27 -8.14
CA ILE A 35 -5.91 -4.50 -7.93
C ILE A 35 -4.79 -5.10 -8.79
N GLY A 36 -4.17 -4.26 -9.62
CA GLY A 36 -3.03 -4.66 -10.46
C GLY A 36 -1.70 -4.19 -9.92
N HIS A 37 -1.71 -3.14 -9.09
CA HIS A 37 -0.52 -2.62 -8.43
C HIS A 37 -0.89 -1.95 -7.10
N LEU A 38 -0.07 -2.16 -6.06
CA LEU A 38 -0.19 -1.48 -4.77
C LEU A 38 0.94 -0.45 -4.61
N GLN A 39 0.62 0.66 -3.98
CA GLN A 39 1.63 1.64 -3.53
C GLN A 39 1.43 1.98 -2.06
N ILE A 40 2.53 2.28 -1.39
CA ILE A 40 2.57 2.59 0.04
C ILE A 40 3.31 3.89 0.33
N ALA A 41 2.78 4.62 1.31
CA ALA A 41 3.43 5.72 2.01
C ALA A 41 2.67 5.97 3.31
N ASP A 42 3.34 6.45 4.36
CA ASP A 42 2.66 6.65 5.64
C ASP A 42 1.84 7.93 5.69
N ASN A 43 0.69 7.88 6.37
CA ASN A 43 -0.20 9.03 6.56
C ASN A 43 0.14 9.71 7.89
N PRO A 44 0.17 11.07 8.00
CA PRO A 44 -0.31 12.06 7.04
C PRO A 44 0.75 12.69 6.11
N ARG A 45 2.03 12.38 6.31
CA ARG A 45 3.14 13.12 5.68
C ARG A 45 3.68 12.51 4.38
N ARG A 46 3.17 11.34 3.98
CA ARG A 46 3.66 10.55 2.86
C ARG A 46 5.13 10.15 3.03
N GLY A 47 5.50 9.80 4.27
CA GLY A 47 6.85 9.36 4.68
C GLY A 47 7.01 7.84 4.62
N GLU A 48 8.14 7.34 5.11
CA GLU A 48 8.42 5.90 5.21
C GLU A 48 7.35 5.19 6.06
N PRO A 49 7.02 3.92 5.77
CA PRO A 49 6.23 3.06 6.66
C PRO A 49 6.74 3.09 8.12
N GLY A 50 5.85 3.39 9.07
CA GLY A 50 6.15 3.48 10.50
C GLY A 50 6.43 4.90 11.02
N THR A 51 6.28 5.93 10.17
CA THR A 51 6.47 7.35 10.53
C THR A 51 5.17 8.08 10.86
N GLY A 52 4.04 7.37 10.75
CA GLY A 52 2.69 7.91 10.83
C GLY A 52 1.72 6.97 11.54
N GLU A 53 0.45 7.06 11.14
CA GLU A 53 -0.68 6.41 11.84
C GLU A 53 -0.99 5.00 11.33
N ILE A 54 -0.42 4.58 10.20
CA ILE A 54 -0.75 3.29 9.58
C ILE A 54 0.15 2.20 10.15
N ASN A 55 -0.45 1.15 10.72
CA ASN A 55 0.28 -0.03 11.13
C ASN A 55 0.62 -0.91 9.90
N TYR A 56 1.81 -0.69 9.33
CA TYR A 56 2.23 -1.39 8.12
C TYR A 56 2.51 -2.89 8.31
N ASP A 57 2.93 -3.34 9.50
CA ASP A 57 3.06 -4.78 9.80
C ASP A 57 1.72 -5.50 9.60
N PHE A 58 0.65 -4.89 10.13
CA PHE A 58 -0.70 -5.42 9.97
C PHE A 58 -1.14 -5.37 8.50
N ILE A 59 -0.93 -4.24 7.82
CA ILE A 59 -1.31 -4.07 6.41
C ILE A 59 -0.59 -5.08 5.50
N PHE A 60 0.70 -5.32 5.68
CA PHE A 60 1.43 -6.31 4.88
C PHE A 60 0.92 -7.74 5.12
N ASN A 61 0.52 -8.08 6.35
CA ASN A 61 -0.12 -9.36 6.63
C ASN A 61 -1.46 -9.49 5.91
N VAL A 62 -2.25 -8.42 5.83
CA VAL A 62 -3.53 -8.40 5.09
C VAL A 62 -3.28 -8.55 3.59
N ILE A 63 -2.29 -7.85 3.01
CA ILE A 63 -1.90 -8.01 1.60
C ILE A 63 -1.52 -9.46 1.31
N LYS A 64 -0.73 -10.08 2.19
CA LYS A 64 -0.32 -11.48 2.04
C LYS A 64 -1.51 -12.44 2.08
N GLN A 65 -2.54 -12.15 2.87
CA GLN A 65 -3.73 -12.98 3.01
C GLN A 65 -4.81 -12.71 1.95
N SER A 66 -4.76 -11.57 1.25
CA SER A 66 -5.78 -11.19 0.26
C SER A 66 -5.67 -11.95 -1.06
N GLY A 67 -4.57 -12.66 -1.28
CA GLY A 67 -4.26 -13.35 -2.54
C GLY A 67 -3.63 -12.45 -3.60
N TYR A 68 -3.28 -11.21 -3.26
CA TYR A 68 -2.50 -10.33 -4.13
C TYR A 68 -1.07 -10.86 -4.32
N ASP A 69 -0.66 -11.02 -5.57
CA ASP A 69 0.64 -11.58 -5.98
C ASP A 69 1.52 -10.59 -6.75
N GLY A 70 1.07 -9.34 -6.88
CA GLY A 70 1.79 -8.27 -7.57
C GLY A 70 2.84 -7.56 -6.72
N TRP A 71 3.40 -6.48 -7.27
CA TRP A 71 4.42 -5.67 -6.60
C TRP A 71 3.82 -4.61 -5.67
N VAL A 72 4.53 -4.28 -4.59
CA VAL A 72 4.22 -3.14 -3.72
C VAL A 72 5.25 -2.03 -3.97
N GLY A 73 4.81 -0.92 -4.56
CA GLY A 73 5.63 0.25 -4.82
C GLY A 73 5.81 1.14 -3.59
N CYS A 74 7.05 1.52 -3.29
CA CYS A 74 7.39 2.41 -2.17
C CYS A 74 7.38 3.88 -2.62
N GLU A 75 6.20 4.47 -2.80
CA GLU A 75 6.03 5.86 -3.30
C GLU A 75 5.90 6.87 -2.14
N TYR A 76 6.97 7.06 -1.38
CA TYR A 76 7.03 8.05 -0.30
C TYR A 76 8.17 9.04 -0.48
N LYS A 77 8.12 10.14 0.27
CA LYS A 77 9.23 11.09 0.42
C LYS A 77 10.04 10.71 1.65
N PRO A 78 11.32 10.31 1.51
CA PRO A 78 12.15 10.03 2.67
C PRO A 78 12.19 11.21 3.63
N LEU A 79 12.18 10.95 4.94
CA LEU A 79 12.25 12.01 5.96
C LEU A 79 13.59 12.76 5.91
N THR A 80 14.65 12.08 5.51
CA THR A 80 16.00 12.65 5.37
C THR A 80 16.61 12.25 4.02
N THR A 81 17.53 11.29 4.01
CA THR A 81 18.02 10.63 2.79
C THR A 81 17.30 9.32 2.59
N THR A 82 17.23 8.85 1.34
CA THR A 82 16.64 7.55 1.00
C THR A 82 17.28 6.44 1.83
N GLU A 83 18.62 6.38 1.85
CA GLU A 83 19.38 5.31 2.51
C GLU A 83 19.12 5.25 4.02
N ALA A 84 19.03 6.40 4.69
CA ALA A 84 18.76 6.47 6.12
C ALA A 84 17.34 5.98 6.47
N GLY A 85 16.38 6.17 5.57
CA GLY A 85 15.00 5.74 5.72
C GLY A 85 14.75 4.27 5.40
N LEU A 86 15.70 3.53 4.84
CA LEU A 86 15.46 2.14 4.39
C LEU A 86 15.45 1.11 5.52
N SER A 87 15.61 1.45 6.79
CA SER A 87 15.68 0.45 7.86
C SER A 87 14.40 -0.40 7.99
N TRP A 88 13.23 0.16 7.67
CA TRP A 88 11.94 -0.53 7.75
C TRP A 88 11.88 -1.76 6.84
N ILE A 89 12.53 -1.71 5.68
CA ILE A 89 12.43 -2.78 4.67
C ILE A 89 13.11 -4.07 5.14
N ASN A 90 14.07 -3.99 6.07
CA ASN A 90 14.83 -5.15 6.53
C ASN A 90 13.95 -6.21 7.23
N GLN A 91 12.74 -5.84 7.64
CA GLN A 91 11.76 -6.75 8.23
C GLN A 91 10.99 -7.56 7.18
N TYR A 92 11.03 -7.15 5.91
CA TYR A 92 10.19 -7.68 4.82
C TYR A 92 10.99 -8.17 3.60
N ARG A 93 12.32 -8.14 3.68
CA ARG A 93 13.22 -8.71 2.67
C ARG A 93 13.34 -10.22 2.80
#